data_AF-A0A817TUU6-F1
#
_entry.id   AF-A0A817TUU6-F1
#
_cell.length_a   1.000
_cell.length_b   1.000
_cell.length_c   1.000
_cell.angle_alpha   90.00
_cell.angle_beta   90.00
_cell.angle_gamma   90.00
#
_symmetry.space_group_name_H-M   'P 1'
#
loop_
_entity.id
_entity.type
_entity.pdbx_description
1 polymer ?
#
loop_
_entity_poly.entity_id
_entity_poly.type
_entity_poly.pdbx_seq_one_letter_code
_entity_poly.pdbx_strand_id
1 'polypeptide(L)'
;MKLVLSAVHTRKTTGAYEELSTNPLNDIYRRVINLLNQLRSQNQIREWQKQKLIPVQNKIELAYMYFLAKPQKKGTPLRPIINTIHAVTARISKFLDQKLRPLFNRYARSTTIVDGVDLLHQLDQYIQKGYFNSSTLFITFNITNLYTMLPQEESLKIIDEFLRQHNCHRIHGISIETIIELARLVLQANAFVYGKKFYRQIIGGAMGSPFTLTLANIFKWKWERQTILSKLPSMNCMVDISMMSSLIRMKMKQQLKDG
;
A
#
# COMPACT_ATOMS: atom_id res chain seq x y z
N MET A 1 -28.85 -17.01 -4.81
CA MET A 1 -28.64 -15.64 -4.28
C MET A 1 -27.81 -15.69 -2.99
N LYS A 2 -26.48 -15.89 -3.07
CA LYS A 2 -25.56 -15.85 -1.91
C LYS A 2 -24.37 -14.93 -2.24
N LEU A 3 -24.63 -13.62 -2.29
CA LEU A 3 -23.61 -12.59 -2.58
C LEU A 3 -23.74 -11.39 -1.62
N VAL A 4 -24.03 -11.63 -0.34
CA VAL A 4 -24.11 -10.59 0.72
C VAL A 4 -22.93 -10.67 1.72
N LEU A 5 -21.92 -11.50 1.45
CA LEU A 5 -20.86 -11.86 2.42
C LEU A 5 -19.47 -11.37 1.99
N SER A 6 -19.22 -10.06 2.00
CA SER A 6 -17.87 -9.57 1.67
C SER A 6 -17.35 -8.40 2.52
N ALA A 7 -18.19 -7.56 3.11
CA ALA A 7 -17.72 -6.63 4.17
C ALA A 7 -17.94 -7.21 5.57
N VAL A 8 -19.15 -7.73 5.84
CA VAL A 8 -19.50 -8.40 7.11
C VAL A 8 -18.71 -9.71 7.26
N HIS A 9 -18.52 -10.46 6.17
CA HIS A 9 -17.69 -11.67 6.19
C HIS A 9 -16.23 -11.33 6.49
N THR A 10 -15.64 -10.36 5.78
CA THR A 10 -14.26 -9.91 6.03
C THR A 10 -14.10 -9.32 7.42
N ARG A 11 -15.05 -8.55 7.96
CA ARG A 11 -15.05 -8.12 9.38
C ARG A 11 -15.00 -9.32 10.33
N LYS A 12 -15.89 -10.29 10.16
CA LYS A 12 -15.97 -11.49 11.02
C LYS A 12 -14.75 -12.41 10.91
N THR A 13 -14.07 -12.44 9.77
CA THR A 13 -12.91 -13.32 9.53
C THR A 13 -11.55 -12.65 9.76
N THR A 14 -11.44 -11.33 9.60
CA THR A 14 -10.14 -10.62 9.67
C THR A 14 -10.03 -9.61 10.80
N GLY A 15 -11.15 -9.16 11.38
CA GLY A 15 -11.13 -8.07 12.36
C GLY A 15 -10.63 -6.73 11.80
N ALA A 16 -10.44 -6.59 10.47
CA ALA A 16 -9.84 -5.38 9.88
C ALA A 16 -10.76 -4.15 9.89
N TYR A 17 -12.06 -4.34 10.14
CA TYR A 17 -13.06 -3.28 10.14
C TYR A 17 -13.89 -3.30 11.42
N GLU A 18 -14.17 -2.12 11.93
CA GLU A 18 -15.17 -1.91 12.97
C GLU A 18 -16.39 -1.18 12.38
N GLU A 19 -17.56 -1.46 12.93
CA GLU A 19 -18.79 -0.74 12.58
C GLU A 19 -18.96 0.45 13.52
N LEU A 20 -19.35 1.59 12.97
CA LEU A 20 -19.58 2.83 13.71
C LEU A 20 -21.09 3.05 13.89
N SER A 21 -21.47 3.59 15.04
CA SER A 21 -22.88 3.92 15.34
C SER A 21 -23.37 5.19 14.62
N THR A 22 -22.46 6.09 14.28
CA THR A 22 -22.77 7.40 13.70
C THR A 22 -21.91 7.69 12.46
N ASN A 23 -22.34 8.66 11.65
CA ASN A 23 -21.60 9.12 10.49
C ASN A 23 -20.33 9.89 10.93
N PRO A 24 -19.11 9.40 10.63
CA PRO A 24 -17.88 10.00 11.13
C PRO A 24 -17.36 11.17 10.28
N LEU A 25 -18.07 11.58 9.22
CA LEU A 25 -17.58 12.53 8.22
C LEU A 25 -17.08 13.85 8.84
N ASN A 26 -17.90 14.47 9.68
CA ASN A 26 -17.56 15.74 10.33
C ASN A 26 -16.44 15.58 11.36
N ASP A 27 -16.37 14.45 12.05
CA ASP A 27 -15.33 14.15 13.04
C ASP A 27 -13.97 14.01 12.36
N ILE A 28 -13.95 13.28 11.23
CA ILE A 28 -12.76 13.13 10.40
C ILE A 28 -12.33 14.50 9.84
N TYR A 29 -13.27 15.30 9.32
CA TYR A 29 -12.97 16.66 8.85
C TYR A 29 -12.33 17.52 9.94
N ARG A 30 -12.91 17.57 11.14
CA ARG A 30 -12.35 18.31 12.27
C ARG A 30 -10.94 17.83 12.63
N ARG A 31 -10.72 16.51 12.69
CA ARG A 31 -9.38 15.93 12.96
C ARG A 31 -8.35 16.36 11.91
N VAL A 32 -8.72 16.34 10.62
CA VAL A 32 -7.83 16.78 9.53
C VAL A 32 -7.48 18.26 9.68
N ILE A 33 -8.48 19.13 9.84
CA ILE A 33 -8.27 20.57 9.97
C ILE A 33 -7.43 20.91 11.21
N ASN A 34 -7.70 20.26 12.35
CA ASN A 34 -6.94 20.45 13.58
C ASN A 34 -5.47 20.07 13.41
N LEU A 35 -5.18 18.91 12.81
CA LEU A 35 -3.80 18.50 12.56
C LEU A 35 -3.09 19.51 11.64
N LEU A 36 -3.72 19.90 10.53
CA LEU A 36 -3.11 20.85 9.59
C LEU A 36 -2.87 22.24 10.20
N ASN A 37 -3.76 22.70 11.09
CA ASN A 37 -3.58 23.92 11.84
C ASN A 37 -2.41 23.82 12.83
N GLN A 38 -2.30 22.70 13.55
CA GLN A 38 -1.21 22.43 14.48
C GLN A 38 0.15 22.38 13.76
N LEU A 39 0.26 21.59 12.68
CA LEU A 39 1.49 21.50 11.89
C LEU A 39 1.91 22.88 11.36
N ARG A 40 0.94 23.75 11.04
CA ARG A 40 1.20 25.11 10.56
C ARG A 40 1.68 26.04 11.67
N SER A 41 1.05 26.00 12.85
CA SER A 41 1.46 26.83 14.00
C SER A 41 2.84 26.45 14.52
N GLN A 42 3.21 25.17 14.40
CA GLN A 42 4.54 24.64 14.73
C GLN A 42 5.58 24.85 13.61
N ASN A 43 5.24 25.57 12.54
CA ASN A 43 6.09 25.81 11.36
C ASN A 43 6.63 24.53 10.68
N GLN A 44 5.97 23.39 10.86
CA GLN A 44 6.33 22.12 10.22
C GLN A 44 5.87 22.06 8.76
N ILE A 45 4.83 22.82 8.41
CA ILE A 45 4.37 23.04 7.03
C ILE A 45 4.18 24.53 6.75
N ARG A 46 4.40 24.91 5.49
CA ARG A 46 4.11 26.26 4.97
C ARG A 46 2.62 26.42 4.65
N GLU A 47 2.16 27.67 4.56
CA GLU A 47 0.75 27.97 4.29
C GLU A 47 0.25 27.38 2.96
N TRP A 48 1.05 27.50 1.89
CA TRP A 48 0.69 26.92 0.59
C TRP A 48 0.64 25.38 0.63
N GLN A 49 1.42 24.73 1.51
CA GLN A 49 1.35 23.27 1.72
C GLN A 49 0.03 22.92 2.41
N LYS A 50 -0.30 23.64 3.49
CA LYS A 50 -1.59 23.50 4.19
C LYS A 50 -2.77 23.66 3.22
N GLN A 51 -2.79 24.70 2.39
CA GLN A 51 -3.86 24.93 1.40
C GLN A 51 -4.02 23.76 0.40
N LYS A 52 -2.92 23.10 0.01
CA LYS A 52 -2.96 21.92 -0.85
C LYS A 52 -3.49 20.66 -0.14
N LEU A 53 -3.31 20.58 1.18
CA LEU A 53 -3.70 19.44 2.00
C LEU A 53 -5.15 19.55 2.50
N ILE A 54 -5.65 20.76 2.71
CA ILE A 54 -7.02 21.00 3.20
C ILE A 54 -8.04 20.39 2.23
N PRO A 55 -8.99 19.57 2.70
CA PRO A 55 -10.09 19.08 1.88
C PRO A 55 -11.03 20.20 1.42
N VAL A 56 -11.61 20.05 0.23
CA VAL A 56 -12.59 21.03 -0.28
C VAL A 56 -13.94 20.76 0.36
N GLN A 57 -14.38 21.63 1.27
CA GLN A 57 -15.54 21.39 2.14
C GLN A 57 -16.85 21.07 1.39
N ASN A 58 -17.10 21.67 0.22
CA ASN A 58 -18.30 21.37 -0.57
C ASN A 58 -18.17 20.14 -1.49
N LYS A 59 -17.06 19.39 -1.42
CA LYS A 59 -16.80 18.18 -2.22
C LYS A 59 -16.41 16.97 -1.37
N ILE A 60 -16.40 17.09 -0.05
CA ILE A 60 -16.08 15.95 0.82
C ILE A 60 -17.29 15.06 0.98
N GLU A 61 -17.03 13.76 0.91
CA GLU A 61 -18.03 12.73 1.15
C GLU A 61 -17.36 11.58 1.91
N LEU A 62 -18.18 10.77 2.58
CA LEU A 62 -17.66 9.53 3.13
C LEU A 62 -17.34 8.59 1.96
N ALA A 63 -16.18 7.93 2.03
CA ALA A 63 -15.84 6.90 1.07
C ALA A 63 -16.92 5.82 1.02
N TYR A 64 -17.02 5.06 -0.06
CA TYR A 64 -17.95 3.94 -0.14
C TYR A 64 -17.27 2.69 -0.68
N MET A 65 -17.70 1.53 -0.17
CA MET A 65 -17.18 0.24 -0.61
C MET A 65 -18.06 -0.36 -1.69
N TYR A 66 -17.45 -0.85 -2.76
CA TYR A 66 -18.09 -1.63 -3.81
C TYR A 66 -17.21 -2.83 -4.19
N PHE A 67 -17.72 -3.72 -5.03
CA PHE A 67 -17.05 -4.96 -5.40
C PHE A 67 -16.83 -5.06 -6.90
N LEU A 68 -15.61 -5.44 -7.28
CA LEU A 68 -15.27 -5.80 -8.66
C LEU A 68 -15.10 -7.31 -8.78
N ALA A 69 -15.73 -7.91 -9.78
CA ALA A 69 -15.52 -9.33 -10.09
C ALA A 69 -14.09 -9.59 -10.56
N LYS A 70 -13.57 -10.80 -10.31
CA LYS A 70 -12.34 -11.32 -10.93
C LYS A 70 -12.69 -12.49 -11.85
N PRO A 71 -13.13 -12.25 -13.11
CA PRO A 71 -13.61 -13.29 -14.02
C PRO A 71 -12.56 -14.37 -14.31
N GLN A 72 -11.28 -13.99 -14.31
CA GLN A 72 -10.14 -14.85 -14.58
C GLN A 72 -9.80 -15.82 -13.43
N LYS A 73 -10.55 -15.83 -12.33
CA LYS A 73 -10.34 -16.74 -11.19
C LYS A 73 -11.55 -17.65 -11.02
N LYS A 74 -11.32 -18.94 -10.74
CA LYS A 74 -12.37 -19.93 -10.47
C LYS A 74 -13.32 -19.42 -9.39
N GLY A 75 -14.63 -19.48 -9.65
CA GLY A 75 -15.65 -18.98 -8.73
C GLY A 75 -15.85 -17.45 -8.73
N THR A 76 -15.20 -16.72 -9.65
CA THR A 76 -15.35 -15.27 -9.86
C THR A 76 -15.35 -14.47 -8.55
N PRO A 77 -14.30 -14.61 -7.72
CA PRO A 77 -14.25 -13.95 -6.41
C PRO A 77 -14.33 -12.43 -6.56
N LEU A 78 -15.03 -11.80 -5.62
CA LEU A 78 -15.16 -10.35 -5.57
C LEU A 78 -13.95 -9.68 -4.90
N ARG A 79 -13.54 -8.53 -5.45
CA ARG A 79 -12.53 -7.64 -4.88
C ARG A 79 -13.22 -6.45 -4.23
N PRO A 80 -13.10 -6.25 -2.91
CA PRO A 80 -13.53 -4.99 -2.31
C PRO A 80 -12.67 -3.84 -2.83
N ILE A 81 -13.33 -2.74 -3.21
CA ILE A 81 -12.70 -1.46 -3.52
C ILE A 81 -13.37 -0.39 -2.68
N ILE A 82 -12.57 0.48 -2.06
CA ILE A 82 -13.05 1.66 -1.35
C ILE A 82 -12.81 2.86 -2.26
N ASN A 83 -13.87 3.52 -2.72
CA ASN A 83 -13.74 4.77 -3.46
C ASN A 83 -13.35 5.89 -2.48
N THR A 84 -12.14 6.42 -2.61
CA THR A 84 -11.62 7.49 -1.74
C THR A 84 -11.49 8.85 -2.44
N ILE A 85 -12.01 9.03 -3.65
CA ILE A 85 -11.81 10.26 -4.45
C ILE A 85 -12.26 11.52 -3.69
N HIS A 86 -13.40 11.45 -3.01
CA HIS A 86 -13.99 12.54 -2.24
C HIS A 86 -13.76 12.40 -0.73
N ALA A 87 -12.97 11.41 -0.29
CA ALA A 87 -12.67 11.23 1.11
C ALA A 87 -11.93 12.45 1.67
N VAL A 88 -12.21 12.78 2.94
CA VAL A 88 -11.59 13.91 3.64
C VAL A 88 -10.05 13.85 3.59
N THR A 89 -9.47 12.65 3.66
CA THR A 89 -8.02 12.43 3.65
C THR A 89 -7.42 12.28 2.25
N ALA A 90 -8.21 12.39 1.17
CA ALA A 90 -7.78 12.11 -0.20
C ALA A 90 -6.58 12.98 -0.64
N ARG A 91 -6.61 14.27 -0.32
CA ARG A 91 -5.54 15.22 -0.65
C ARG A 91 -4.23 14.89 0.09
N ILE A 92 -4.33 14.50 1.36
CA ILE A 92 -3.18 14.07 2.16
C ILE A 92 -2.61 12.75 1.62
N SER A 93 -3.48 11.78 1.31
CA SER A 93 -3.07 10.50 0.72
C SER A 93 -2.32 10.71 -0.61
N LYS A 94 -2.87 11.54 -1.51
CA LYS A 94 -2.21 11.89 -2.76
C LYS A 94 -0.88 12.61 -2.53
N PHE A 95 -0.82 13.52 -1.56
CA PHE A 95 0.41 14.21 -1.20
C PHE A 95 1.50 13.23 -0.74
N LEU A 96 1.18 12.32 0.19
CA LEU A 96 2.12 11.33 0.69
C LEU A 96 2.64 10.42 -0.43
N ASP A 97 1.76 9.93 -1.29
CA ASP A 97 2.13 9.14 -2.47
C ASP A 97 3.10 9.91 -3.39
N GLN A 98 2.80 11.16 -3.71
CA GLN A 98 3.66 12.02 -4.54
C GLN A 98 5.05 12.27 -3.93
N LYS A 99 5.18 12.19 -2.59
CA LYS A 99 6.45 12.39 -1.88
C LYS A 99 7.24 11.11 -1.69
N LEU A 100 6.56 10.03 -1.33
CA LEU A 100 7.20 8.76 -0.97
C LEU A 100 7.46 7.87 -2.18
N ARG A 101 6.57 7.83 -3.19
CA ARG A 101 6.71 6.94 -4.34
C ARG A 101 8.00 7.19 -5.14
N PRO A 102 8.39 8.45 -5.44
CA PRO A 102 9.66 8.68 -6.15
C PRO A 102 10.88 8.20 -5.36
N LEU A 103 10.86 8.35 -4.03
CA LEU A 103 11.94 7.86 -3.17
C LEU A 103 11.98 6.34 -3.17
N PHE A 104 10.83 5.68 -3.04
CA PHE A 104 10.72 4.23 -3.17
C PHE A 104 11.26 3.75 -4.52
N ASN A 105 10.79 4.31 -5.63
CA ASN A 105 11.22 3.94 -6.96
C ASN A 105 12.73 4.14 -7.16
N ARG A 106 13.33 5.15 -6.53
CA ARG A 106 14.78 5.39 -6.58
C ARG A 106 15.57 4.34 -5.80
N TYR A 107 15.18 4.06 -4.56
CA TYR A 107 15.99 3.25 -3.64
C TYR A 107 15.67 1.76 -3.64
N ALA A 108 14.46 1.37 -4.06
CA ALA A 108 14.02 -0.02 -4.16
C ALA A 108 14.12 -0.59 -5.58
N ARG A 109 14.67 0.16 -6.54
CA ARG A 109 14.68 -0.20 -7.97
C ARG A 109 15.31 -1.56 -8.23
N SER A 110 16.43 -1.84 -7.56
CA SER A 110 17.23 -3.06 -7.77
C SER A 110 16.54 -4.34 -7.30
N THR A 111 15.46 -4.23 -6.52
CA THR A 111 14.71 -5.37 -5.99
C THR A 111 13.23 -5.32 -6.39
N THR A 112 12.84 -4.39 -7.27
CA THR A 112 11.45 -4.20 -7.67
C THR A 112 11.31 -4.42 -9.17
N ILE A 113 10.40 -5.32 -9.52
CA ILE A 113 9.92 -5.52 -10.89
C ILE A 113 8.62 -4.71 -11.05
N VAL A 114 8.61 -3.79 -11.99
CA VAL A 114 7.50 -2.86 -12.24
C VAL A 114 6.47 -3.47 -13.17
N ASP A 115 6.93 -4.09 -14.25
CA ASP A 115 6.09 -4.70 -15.28
C ASP A 115 6.88 -5.80 -16.03
N GLY A 116 6.28 -6.35 -17.10
CA GLY A 116 6.91 -7.41 -17.88
C GLY A 116 8.08 -6.98 -18.75
N VAL A 117 8.09 -5.74 -19.22
CA VAL A 117 9.22 -5.21 -19.98
C VAL A 117 10.40 -5.02 -19.04
N ASP A 118 10.15 -4.50 -17.84
CA ASP A 118 11.13 -4.38 -16.78
C ASP A 118 11.68 -5.74 -16.34
N LEU A 119 10.82 -6.75 -16.20
CA LEU A 119 11.27 -8.13 -15.92
C LEU A 119 12.23 -8.64 -16.98
N LEU A 120 11.90 -8.47 -18.27
CA LEU A 120 12.74 -8.93 -19.37
C LEU A 120 14.09 -8.21 -19.37
N HIS A 121 14.11 -6.89 -19.15
CA HIS A 121 15.36 -6.13 -19.03
C HIS A 121 16.22 -6.58 -17.84
N GLN A 122 15.61 -6.84 -16.67
CA GLN A 122 16.34 -7.34 -15.51
C GLN A 122 16.89 -8.75 -15.73
N LEU A 123 16.14 -9.62 -16.42
CA LEU A 123 16.58 -10.96 -16.77
C LEU A 123 17.75 -10.92 -17.77
N ASP A 124 17.68 -10.07 -18.79
CA ASP A 124 18.79 -9.87 -19.75
C ASP A 124 20.05 -9.39 -19.04
N GLN A 125 19.93 -8.42 -18.13
CA GLN A 125 21.06 -7.99 -17.29
C GLN A 125 21.61 -9.12 -16.39
N TYR A 126 20.74 -9.97 -15.86
CA TYR A 126 21.14 -11.13 -15.04
C TYR A 126 21.92 -12.16 -15.88
N ILE A 127 21.49 -12.39 -17.13
CA ILE A 127 22.17 -13.25 -18.11
C ILE A 127 23.52 -12.66 -18.50
N GLN A 128 23.58 -11.37 -18.86
CA GLN A 128 24.81 -10.69 -19.25
C GLN A 128 25.88 -10.68 -18.15
N LYS A 129 25.47 -10.68 -16.89
CA LYS A 129 26.36 -10.80 -15.73
C LYS A 129 26.87 -12.23 -15.48
N GLY A 130 26.43 -13.21 -16.27
CA GLY A 130 26.81 -14.62 -16.11
C GLY A 130 26.16 -15.30 -14.91
N TYR A 131 25.13 -14.69 -14.30
CA TYR A 131 24.46 -15.28 -13.14
C TYR A 131 23.44 -16.36 -13.53
N PHE A 132 23.01 -16.37 -14.80
CA PHE A 132 22.10 -17.38 -15.32
C PHE A 132 22.84 -18.66 -15.68
N ASN A 133 22.55 -19.75 -14.97
CA ASN A 133 23.15 -21.07 -15.18
C ASN A 133 22.16 -22.20 -14.86
N SER A 134 22.59 -23.45 -15.02
CA SER A 134 21.75 -24.64 -14.80
C SER A 134 21.27 -24.82 -13.35
N SER A 135 21.89 -24.13 -12.39
CA SER A 135 21.48 -24.12 -10.98
C SER A 135 20.64 -22.89 -10.58
N THR A 136 20.34 -21.99 -11.52
CA THR A 136 19.51 -20.81 -11.24
C THR A 136 18.07 -21.21 -10.94
N LEU A 137 17.55 -20.75 -9.79
CA LEU A 137 16.17 -20.98 -9.38
C LEU A 137 15.32 -19.72 -9.52
N PHE A 138 14.10 -19.90 -10.04
CA PHE A 138 13.06 -18.87 -10.10
C PHE A 138 12.04 -19.13 -9.00
N ILE A 139 11.92 -18.17 -8.09
CA ILE A 139 11.01 -18.28 -6.94
C ILE A 139 9.97 -17.19 -7.02
N THR A 140 8.69 -17.58 -6.96
CA THR A 140 7.56 -16.63 -6.94
C THR A 140 6.81 -16.71 -5.63
N PHE A 141 6.61 -15.57 -4.96
CA PHE A 141 5.72 -15.46 -3.81
C PHE A 141 4.46 -14.66 -4.16
N ASN A 142 3.33 -15.07 -3.59
CA ASN A 142 2.07 -14.37 -3.72
C ASN A 142 1.55 -13.95 -2.35
N ILE A 143 1.58 -12.64 -2.07
CA ILE A 143 1.07 -12.07 -0.82
C ILE A 143 -0.44 -11.84 -0.96
N THR A 144 -1.22 -12.47 -0.10
CA THR A 144 -2.68 -12.29 -0.05
C THR A 144 -3.04 -11.08 0.81
N ASN A 145 -4.06 -10.32 0.40
CA ASN A 145 -4.69 -9.26 1.19
C ASN A 145 -3.74 -8.17 1.75
N LEU A 146 -2.56 -7.95 1.13
CA LEU A 146 -1.53 -7.05 1.66
C LEU A 146 -2.10 -5.70 2.11
N TYR A 147 -2.78 -4.96 1.21
CA TYR A 147 -3.32 -3.64 1.54
C TYR A 147 -4.24 -3.63 2.77
N THR A 148 -5.11 -4.64 2.90
CA THR A 148 -6.10 -4.71 3.98
C THR A 148 -5.57 -5.27 5.28
N MET A 149 -4.36 -5.84 5.27
CA MET A 149 -3.77 -6.51 6.43
C MET A 149 -2.44 -5.89 6.89
N LEU A 150 -2.05 -4.72 6.37
CA LEU A 150 -0.86 -4.00 6.86
C LEU A 150 -1.04 -3.61 8.34
N PRO A 151 -0.15 -4.02 9.26
CA PRO A 151 -0.17 -3.52 10.63
C PRO A 151 0.17 -2.03 10.62
N GLN A 152 -0.76 -1.18 11.02
CA GLN A 152 -0.65 0.27 10.79
C GLN A 152 0.56 0.89 11.50
N GLU A 153 0.77 0.58 12.79
CA GLU A 153 1.91 1.13 13.54
C GLU A 153 3.26 0.66 13.01
N GLU A 154 3.38 -0.63 12.68
CA GLU A 154 4.59 -1.18 12.08
C GLU A 154 4.87 -0.54 10.72
N SER A 155 3.83 -0.35 9.91
CA SER A 155 3.94 0.31 8.61
C SER A 155 4.46 1.75 8.72
N LEU A 156 4.04 2.48 9.75
CA LEU A 156 4.56 3.82 10.03
C LEU A 156 6.03 3.80 10.44
N LYS A 157 6.43 2.85 11.30
CA LYS A 157 7.84 2.65 11.66
C LYS A 157 8.70 2.32 10.45
N ILE A 158 8.21 1.47 9.55
CA ILE A 158 8.95 1.10 8.34
C ILE A 158 9.13 2.32 7.41
N ILE A 159 8.16 3.23 7.31
CA ILE A 159 8.36 4.49 6.57
C ILE A 159 9.48 5.32 7.20
N ASP A 160 9.48 5.48 8.53
CA ASP A 160 10.51 6.23 9.23
C ASP A 160 11.90 5.62 9.01
N GLU A 161 12.03 4.30 9.20
CA GLU A 161 13.27 3.55 8.95
C GLU A 161 13.74 3.68 7.51
N PHE A 162 12.83 3.53 6.54
CA PHE A 162 13.15 3.67 5.11
C PHE A 162 13.71 5.06 4.80
N LEU A 163 13.09 6.12 5.32
CA LEU A 163 13.52 7.49 5.07
C LEU A 163 14.87 7.79 5.76
N ARG A 164 15.06 7.33 7.00
CA ARG A 164 16.32 7.53 7.74
C ARG A 164 17.47 6.74 7.10
N GLN A 165 17.24 5.49 6.70
CA GLN A 165 18.23 4.64 6.03
C GLN A 165 18.77 5.28 4.74
N HIS A 166 17.96 6.09 4.06
CA HIS A 166 18.34 6.79 2.83
C HIS A 166 18.65 8.28 3.01
N ASN A 167 18.98 8.70 4.24
CA ASN A 167 19.34 10.09 4.60
C ASN A 167 18.31 11.13 4.13
N CYS A 168 17.03 10.74 4.03
CA CYS A 168 15.93 11.59 3.60
C CYS A 168 15.31 12.34 4.79
N HIS A 169 16.14 13.11 5.51
CA HIS A 169 15.73 13.80 6.74
C HIS A 169 14.61 14.83 6.53
N ARG A 170 14.53 15.41 5.32
CA ARG A 170 13.43 16.29 4.91
C ARG A 170 13.02 16.01 3.48
N ILE A 171 11.72 15.95 3.23
CA ILE A 171 11.15 15.76 1.90
C ILE A 171 10.43 17.03 1.50
N HIS A 172 11.03 17.82 0.60
CA HIS A 172 10.49 19.11 0.15
C HIS A 172 10.16 20.06 1.30
N GLY A 173 11.07 20.14 2.27
CA GLY A 173 10.92 21.01 3.43
C GLY A 173 9.99 20.48 4.52
N ILE A 174 9.48 19.25 4.43
CA ILE A 174 8.70 18.57 5.48
C ILE A 174 9.59 17.55 6.19
N SER A 175 9.54 17.48 7.53
CA SER A 175 10.31 16.50 8.30
C SER A 175 9.70 15.10 8.22
N ILE A 176 10.46 14.07 8.62
CA ILE A 176 9.97 12.69 8.66
C ILE A 176 8.79 12.58 9.63
N GLU A 177 8.87 13.24 10.79
CA GLU A 177 7.86 13.20 11.85
C GLU A 177 6.51 13.70 11.32
N THR A 178 6.50 14.82 10.59
CA THR A 178 5.28 15.34 9.94
C THR A 178 4.74 14.39 8.86
N ILE A 179 5.61 13.72 8.10
CA ILE A 179 5.18 12.71 7.13
C ILE A 179 4.50 11.53 7.84
N ILE A 180 5.05 11.08 8.97
CA ILE A 180 4.49 10.00 9.78
C ILE A 180 3.14 10.41 10.39
N GLU A 181 3.00 11.62 10.91
CA GLU A 181 1.73 12.12 11.44
C GLU A 181 0.62 12.20 10.38
N LEU A 182 0.96 12.70 9.18
CA LEU A 182 0.03 12.73 8.05
C LEU A 182 -0.35 11.31 7.59
N ALA A 183 0.62 10.40 7.51
CA ALA A 183 0.39 8.99 7.16
C ALA A 183 -0.51 8.29 8.18
N ARG A 184 -0.26 8.51 9.48
CA ARG A 184 -1.07 8.02 10.59
C ARG A 184 -2.51 8.49 10.48
N LEU A 185 -2.72 9.78 10.20
CA LEU A 185 -4.05 10.33 9.99
C LEU A 185 -4.78 9.65 8.82
N VAL A 186 -4.10 9.43 7.68
CA VAL A 186 -4.70 8.74 6.52
C VAL A 186 -5.13 7.31 6.86
N LEU A 187 -4.33 6.57 7.62
CA LEU A 187 -4.64 5.19 8.03
C LEU A 187 -5.78 5.13 9.05
N GLN A 188 -5.74 5.97 10.09
CA GLN A 188 -6.68 5.93 11.21
C GLN A 188 -8.02 6.63 10.94
N ALA A 189 -8.08 7.55 9.98
CA ALA A 189 -9.29 8.27 9.62
C ALA A 189 -9.98 7.67 8.38
N ASN A 190 -9.58 6.47 7.97
CA ASN A 190 -10.19 5.78 6.85
C ASN A 190 -11.53 5.15 7.27
N ALA A 191 -12.62 5.85 6.94
CA ALA A 191 -13.99 5.39 7.15
C ALA A 191 -14.80 5.44 5.86
N PHE A 192 -15.75 4.52 5.74
CA PHE A 192 -16.56 4.34 4.53
C PHE A 192 -18.00 3.86 4.84
N VAL A 193 -18.91 4.10 3.89
CA VAL A 193 -20.27 3.54 3.89
C VAL A 193 -20.27 2.21 3.13
N TYR A 194 -20.96 1.22 3.69
CA TYR A 194 -21.36 0.02 2.97
C TYR A 194 -22.71 -0.47 3.47
N GLY A 195 -23.63 -0.79 2.57
CA GLY A 195 -24.95 -1.33 2.95
C GLY A 195 -25.70 -0.48 3.97
N LYS A 196 -25.68 0.86 3.81
CA LYS A 196 -26.28 1.86 4.72
C LYS A 196 -25.66 1.92 6.13
N LYS A 197 -24.54 1.25 6.37
CA LYS A 197 -23.80 1.27 7.63
C LYS A 197 -22.45 1.96 7.46
N PHE A 198 -21.91 2.48 8.56
CA PHE A 198 -20.62 3.14 8.62
C PHE A 198 -19.56 2.21 9.17
N TYR A 199 -18.39 2.23 8.57
CA TYR A 199 -17.26 1.39 8.97
C TYR A 199 -15.98 2.20 9.04
N ARG A 200 -15.10 1.83 9.97
CA ARG A 200 -13.71 2.30 10.03
C ARG A 200 -12.78 1.12 9.83
N GLN A 201 -11.74 1.34 9.03
CA GLN A 201 -10.68 0.35 8.87
C GLN A 201 -9.64 0.53 9.99
N ILE A 202 -9.43 -0.53 10.77
CA ILE A 202 -8.52 -0.54 11.93
C ILE A 202 -7.22 -1.31 11.66
N ILE A 203 -7.20 -2.13 10.61
CA ILE A 203 -6.01 -2.82 10.12
C ILE A 203 -5.89 -2.56 8.62
N GLY A 204 -4.67 -2.37 8.13
CA GLY A 204 -4.43 -2.08 6.73
C GLY A 204 -4.69 -0.62 6.35
N GLY A 205 -4.77 -0.39 5.05
CA GLY A 205 -5.22 0.88 4.46
C GLY A 205 -6.28 0.65 3.38
N ALA A 206 -6.90 1.75 2.93
CA ALA A 206 -7.94 1.69 1.91
C ALA A 206 -7.36 1.21 0.58
N MET A 207 -7.92 0.17 -0.03
CA MET A 207 -7.43 -0.34 -1.33
C MET A 207 -7.47 0.69 -2.47
N GLY A 208 -8.30 1.74 -2.36
CA GLY A 208 -8.36 2.83 -3.34
C GLY A 208 -7.56 4.08 -2.97
N SER A 209 -6.78 4.05 -1.89
CA SER A 209 -5.96 5.17 -1.44
C SER A 209 -4.58 5.16 -2.12
N PRO A 210 -4.16 6.23 -2.82
CA PRO A 210 -2.83 6.31 -3.41
C PRO A 210 -1.68 6.05 -2.43
N PHE A 211 -1.78 6.60 -1.22
CA PHE A 211 -0.77 6.37 -0.18
C PHE A 211 -0.68 4.89 0.22
N THR A 212 -1.80 4.18 0.32
CA THR A 212 -1.81 2.76 0.73
C THR A 212 -1.04 1.89 -0.26
N LEU A 213 -1.08 2.22 -1.56
CA LEU A 213 -0.27 1.52 -2.57
C LEU A 213 1.23 1.69 -2.28
N THR A 214 1.68 2.93 -2.11
CA THR A 214 3.09 3.25 -1.85
C THR A 214 3.56 2.67 -0.51
N LEU A 215 2.71 2.72 0.52
CA LEU A 215 3.00 2.11 1.82
C LEU A 215 3.19 0.59 1.72
N ALA A 216 2.32 -0.10 0.97
CA ALA A 216 2.44 -1.54 0.78
C ALA A 216 3.74 -1.94 0.07
N ASN A 217 4.17 -1.14 -0.91
CA ASN A 217 5.43 -1.35 -1.61
C ASN A 217 6.64 -1.18 -0.67
N ILE A 218 6.64 -0.14 0.16
CA ILE A 218 7.69 0.09 1.18
C ILE A 218 7.72 -1.05 2.20
N PHE A 219 6.56 -1.47 2.71
CA PHE A 219 6.42 -2.58 3.64
C PHE A 219 6.99 -3.88 3.04
N LYS A 220 6.58 -4.18 1.80
CA LYS A 220 7.04 -5.35 1.05
C LYS A 220 8.56 -5.32 0.88
N TRP A 221 9.14 -4.20 0.45
CA TRP A 221 10.60 -4.05 0.32
C TRP A 221 11.36 -4.36 1.61
N LYS A 222 10.84 -3.91 2.76
CA LYS A 222 11.45 -4.21 4.07
C LYS A 222 11.37 -5.71 4.36
N TRP A 223 10.19 -6.29 4.20
CA TRP A 223 9.94 -7.72 4.43
C TRP A 223 10.82 -8.61 3.54
N GLU A 224 10.97 -8.26 2.26
CA GLU A 224 11.83 -8.95 1.30
C GLU A 224 13.28 -9.02 1.74
N ARG A 225 13.83 -7.88 2.15
CA ARG A 225 15.23 -7.79 2.58
C ARG A 225 15.47 -8.59 3.86
N GLN A 226 14.53 -8.54 4.80
CA GLN A 226 14.67 -9.20 6.10
C GLN A 226 14.39 -10.70 6.06
N THR A 227 13.53 -11.16 5.17
CA THR A 227 13.04 -12.55 5.17
C THR A 227 13.66 -13.38 4.06
N ILE A 228 13.80 -12.80 2.86
CA ILE A 228 14.18 -13.53 1.66
C ILE A 228 15.65 -13.29 1.36
N LEU A 229 16.06 -12.04 1.16
CA LEU A 229 17.44 -11.74 0.76
C LEU A 229 18.46 -12.02 1.87
N SER A 230 18.05 -12.01 3.13
CA SER A 230 18.91 -12.41 4.25
C SER A 230 19.17 -13.92 4.33
N LYS A 231 18.35 -14.75 3.67
CA LYS A 231 18.41 -16.21 3.76
C LYS A 231 18.82 -16.89 2.46
N LEU A 232 18.80 -16.18 1.33
CA LEU A 232 19.18 -16.74 0.04
C LEU A 232 20.68 -16.57 -0.22
N PRO A 233 21.37 -17.62 -0.72
CA PRO A 233 22.75 -17.49 -1.16
C PRO A 233 22.83 -16.52 -2.34
N SER A 234 23.76 -15.57 -2.27
CA SER A 234 23.80 -14.31 -3.02
C SER A 234 23.90 -14.42 -4.54
N MET A 235 24.08 -15.63 -5.11
CA MET A 235 24.52 -15.77 -6.51
C MET A 235 23.57 -16.52 -7.46
N ASN A 236 22.61 -17.34 -6.98
CA ASN A 236 21.87 -18.26 -7.88
C ASN A 236 20.33 -18.18 -7.83
N CYS A 237 19.75 -17.14 -7.23
CA CYS A 237 18.29 -17.02 -7.12
C CYS A 237 17.78 -15.70 -7.71
N MET A 238 16.83 -15.79 -8.64
CA MET A 238 16.02 -14.65 -9.06
C MET A 238 14.64 -14.74 -8.39
N VAL A 239 14.29 -13.68 -7.65
CA VAL A 239 13.07 -13.64 -6.84
C VAL A 239 12.11 -12.61 -7.42
N ASP A 240 10.89 -13.05 -7.76
CA ASP A 240 9.78 -12.15 -8.06
C ASP A 240 8.68 -12.30 -6.99
N ILE A 241 8.23 -11.17 -6.45
CA ILE A 241 7.21 -11.11 -5.43
C ILE A 241 6.08 -10.31 -6.01
N SER A 242 5.16 -10.99 -6.67
CA SER A 242 4.04 -10.31 -7.31
C SER A 242 2.92 -10.07 -6.30
N MET A 243 2.38 -8.85 -6.29
CA MET A 243 1.00 -8.63 -5.86
C MET A 243 0.13 -9.04 -7.05
N MET A 244 -0.44 -10.25 -7.06
CA MET A 244 -1.18 -10.69 -8.23
C MET A 244 -2.37 -9.78 -8.57
N SER A 245 -2.17 -8.92 -9.57
CA SER A 245 -3.13 -8.68 -10.65
C SER A 245 -2.46 -8.90 -12.01
N SER A 246 -2.35 -10.17 -12.39
CA SER A 246 -2.49 -10.70 -13.77
C SER A 246 -1.37 -10.65 -14.82
N LEU A 247 -0.18 -10.09 -14.61
CA LEU A 247 0.96 -10.29 -15.54
C LEU A 247 2.22 -10.35 -14.67
N ILE A 248 2.88 -11.47 -14.39
CA ILE A 248 3.39 -12.54 -15.23
C ILE A 248 3.37 -13.82 -14.40
N ARG A 249 2.71 -14.88 -14.88
CA ARG A 249 2.96 -16.23 -14.37
C ARG A 249 3.82 -16.93 -15.40
N MET A 250 5.14 -16.81 -15.29
CA MET A 250 6.02 -17.77 -15.96
C MET A 250 5.92 -19.08 -15.17
N LYS A 251 5.01 -19.96 -15.60
CA LYS A 251 4.97 -21.35 -15.09
C LYS A 251 6.20 -22.07 -15.64
N MET A 252 7.32 -22.03 -14.92
CA MET A 252 8.31 -23.08 -15.05
C MET A 252 7.82 -24.26 -14.22
N LYS A 253 7.07 -25.17 -14.87
CA LYS A 253 6.87 -26.52 -14.34
C LYS A 253 8.19 -27.25 -14.48
N GLN A 254 8.97 -27.36 -13.41
CA GLN A 254 9.98 -28.42 -13.35
C GLN A 254 9.25 -29.68 -12.92
N GLN A 255 9.14 -30.62 -13.85
CA GLN A 255 8.75 -31.99 -13.56
C GLN A 255 9.84 -32.58 -12.66
N LEU A 256 9.55 -32.74 -11.38
CA LEU A 256 10.17 -33.81 -10.59
C LEU A 256 9.33 -35.05 -10.85
N LYS A 257 9.73 -35.80 -11.88
CA LYS A 257 9.45 -37.23 -11.97
C LYS A 257 10.77 -37.94 -12.24
N ASP A 258 11.08 -38.81 -11.30
CA ASP A 258 11.89 -40.02 -11.38
C ASP A 258 13.41 -39.84 -11.52
N GLY A 259 14.09 -40.33 -10.48
CA GLY A 259 15.54 -40.37 -10.27
C GLY A 259 15.83 -40.67 -8.81
#